data_AF-A0A482ZW58-F1
#
_entry.id   AF-A0A482ZW58-F1
#
_cell.length_a   1.000
_cell.length_b   1.000
_cell.length_c   1.000
_cell.angle_alpha   90.00
_cell.angle_beta   90.00
_cell.angle_gamma   90.00
#
_symmetry.space_group_name_H-M   'P 1'
#
loop_
_entity.id
_entity.type
_entity.pdbx_description
1 polymer ?
#
loop_
_entity_poly.entity_id
_entity_poly.type
_entity_poly.pdbx_seq_one_letter_code
_entity_poly.pdbx_strand_id
1 'polypeptide(L)'
;MWLIAKNIQSQHFWRYVIYCWLITGIGLFLFLTQVQWYLGASGFLHGVAFIVIANYIKTYRTLGIIALSVLVAKLIYEQTQGAIGIFDFEVIVDAHLIGFVAGVLVFFYKEIQSRFEE
;
A
#
# COMPACT_ATOMS: atom_id res chain seq x y z
N MET A 1 5.59 -0.83 12.21
CA MET A 1 4.30 -0.14 12.04
C MET A 1 4.15 1.05 13.00
N TRP A 2 4.21 0.83 14.32
CA TRP A 2 4.01 1.87 15.35
C TRP A 2 4.97 3.08 15.26
N LEU A 3 6.25 2.87 14.95
CA LEU A 3 7.24 3.94 14.79
C LEU A 3 7.07 4.80 13.54
N ILE A 4 6.37 4.30 12.50
CA ILE A 4 6.18 5.03 11.23
C ILE A 4 4.80 5.70 11.18
N ALA A 5 3.78 5.09 11.80
CA ALA A 5 2.46 5.69 11.99
C ALA A 5 2.51 6.97 12.85
N LYS A 6 3.44 7.04 13.82
CA LYS A 6 3.64 8.25 14.64
C LYS A 6 4.03 9.49 13.81
N ASN A 7 4.65 9.32 12.64
CA ASN A 7 5.04 10.41 11.75
C ASN A 7 3.88 10.86 10.83
N ILE A 8 2.79 10.09 10.77
CA ILE A 8 1.53 10.49 10.13
C ILE A 8 0.53 10.76 11.24
N GLN A 9 0.85 11.71 12.11
CA GLN A 9 -0.09 12.24 13.10
C GLN A 9 -1.09 13.18 12.41
N SER A 10 -1.69 12.73 11.31
CA SER A 10 -2.79 13.39 10.63
C SER A 10 -4.08 12.73 11.07
N GLN A 11 -5.02 13.55 11.52
CA GLN A 11 -6.40 13.17 11.85
C GLN A 11 -7.10 12.46 10.67
N HIS A 12 -6.53 12.58 9.46
CA HIS A 12 -7.00 11.97 8.23
C HIS A 12 -6.36 10.61 7.90
N PHE A 13 -5.44 10.07 8.72
CA PHE A 13 -4.77 8.79 8.44
C PHE A 13 -5.77 7.65 8.18
N TRP A 14 -6.77 7.51 9.03
CA TRP A 14 -7.81 6.48 8.89
C TRP A 14 -8.63 6.63 7.61
N ARG A 15 -8.84 7.86 7.15
CA ARG A 15 -9.50 8.12 5.85
C ARG A 15 -8.69 7.54 4.70
N TYR A 16 -7.37 7.71 4.71
CA TYR A 16 -6.50 7.14 3.68
C TYR A 16 -6.41 5.61 3.75
N VAL A 17 -6.47 5.02 4.95
CA VAL A 17 -6.58 3.56 5.12
C VAL A 17 -7.87 3.04 4.49
N ILE A 18 -9.01 3.69 4.77
CA ILE A 18 -10.31 3.31 4.19
C ILE A 18 -10.29 3.45 2.66
N TYR A 19 -9.69 4.52 2.12
CA TYR A 19 -9.55 4.69 0.68
C TYR A 19 -8.68 3.62 0.04
N CYS A 20 -7.55 3.27 0.65
CA CYS A 20 -6.74 2.15 0.18
C CYS A 20 -7.55 0.85 0.19
N TRP A 21 -8.29 0.58 1.25
CA TRP A 21 -9.12 -0.62 1.36
C TRP A 21 -10.19 -0.68 0.27
N LEU A 22 -10.95 0.40 0.07
CA LEU A 22 -12.00 0.47 -0.96
C LEU A 22 -11.43 0.35 -2.39
N ILE A 23 -10.39 1.13 -2.72
CA ILE A 23 -9.79 1.09 -4.06
C ILE A 23 -9.15 -0.27 -4.33
N THR A 24 -8.51 -0.88 -3.33
CA THR A 24 -7.99 -2.25 -3.46
C THR A 24 -9.13 -3.23 -3.72
N GLY A 25 -10.22 -3.19 -2.94
CA GLY A 25 -11.38 -4.06 -3.11
C GLY A 25 -12.02 -3.92 -4.50
N ILE A 26 -12.18 -2.68 -4.98
CA ILE A 26 -12.67 -2.40 -6.34
C ILE A 26 -11.71 -2.94 -7.39
N GLY A 27 -10.40 -2.74 -7.22
CA GLY A 27 -9.38 -3.26 -8.13
C GLY A 27 -9.39 -4.79 -8.19
N LEU A 28 -9.51 -5.46 -7.04
CA LEU A 28 -9.66 -6.91 -6.99
C LEU A 28 -10.91 -7.37 -7.75
N PHE A 29 -12.05 -6.72 -7.51
CA PHE A 29 -13.32 -7.05 -8.15
C PHE A 29 -13.26 -6.87 -9.69
N LEU A 30 -12.60 -5.81 -10.17
CA LEU A 30 -12.54 -5.49 -11.59
C LEU A 30 -11.48 -6.28 -12.36
N PHE A 31 -10.31 -6.54 -11.75
CA PHE A 31 -9.15 -7.10 -12.45
C PHE A 31 -8.89 -8.57 -12.13
N LEU A 32 -9.33 -9.08 -10.98
CA LEU A 32 -9.12 -10.48 -10.57
C LEU A 32 -10.44 -11.25 -10.56
N THR A 33 -11.17 -11.24 -11.67
CA THR A 33 -12.50 -11.87 -11.80
C THR A 33 -12.48 -13.39 -11.61
N GLN A 34 -11.31 -14.03 -11.73
CA GLN A 34 -11.13 -15.47 -11.53
C GLN A 34 -11.12 -15.84 -10.03
N VAL A 35 -10.83 -14.86 -9.15
CA VAL A 35 -10.70 -15.06 -7.71
C VAL A 35 -12.08 -15.07 -7.08
N GLN A 36 -12.54 -16.25 -6.65
CA GLN A 36 -13.85 -16.41 -6.00
C GLN A 36 -13.87 -15.84 -4.58
N TRP A 37 -12.79 -16.04 -3.82
CA TRP A 37 -12.67 -15.62 -2.43
C TRP A 37 -11.27 -15.12 -2.15
N TYR A 38 -11.16 -13.83 -1.85
CA TYR A 38 -9.94 -13.22 -1.35
C TYR A 38 -10.03 -13.05 0.16
N LEU A 39 -9.15 -13.73 0.90
CA LEU A 39 -9.06 -13.62 2.35
C LEU A 39 -7.69 -13.04 2.71
N GLY A 40 -7.62 -11.73 2.93
CA GLY A 40 -6.36 -11.09 3.34
C GLY A 40 -6.47 -9.58 3.52
N ALA A 41 -5.86 -9.06 4.58
CA ALA A 41 -5.63 -7.63 4.74
C ALA A 41 -4.36 -7.15 4.03
N SER A 42 -3.49 -8.07 3.61
CA SER A 42 -2.14 -7.75 3.11
C SER A 42 -2.17 -6.86 1.87
N GLY A 43 -3.16 -6.99 0.99
CA GLY A 43 -3.30 -6.19 -0.22
C GLY A 43 -3.29 -4.69 0.08
N PHE A 44 -4.34 -4.18 0.73
CA PHE A 44 -4.45 -2.74 1.01
C PHE A 44 -3.35 -2.23 1.96
N LEU A 45 -2.77 -3.10 2.79
CA LEU A 45 -1.64 -2.74 3.66
C LEU A 45 -0.38 -2.37 2.87
N HIS A 46 -0.17 -2.88 1.65
CA HIS A 46 0.93 -2.42 0.79
C HIS A 46 0.71 -0.97 0.33
N GLY A 47 -0.55 -0.58 0.10
CA GLY A 47 -0.91 0.81 -0.19
C GLY A 47 -0.68 1.74 1.01
N VAL A 48 -1.11 1.31 2.19
CA VAL A 48 -0.84 2.04 3.44
C VAL A 48 0.67 2.15 3.68
N ALA A 49 1.42 1.07 3.47
CA ALA A 49 2.88 1.07 3.59
C ALA A 49 3.53 2.07 2.64
N PHE A 50 3.09 2.14 1.38
CA PHE A 50 3.57 3.15 0.43
C PHE A 50 3.33 4.57 0.94
N ILE A 51 2.09 4.91 1.34
CA ILE A 51 1.76 6.25 1.87
C ILE A 51 2.66 6.60 3.05
N VAL A 52 2.83 5.65 3.96
CA VAL A 52 3.65 5.80 5.16
C VAL A 52 5.11 6.06 4.80
N ILE A 53 5.69 5.26 3.90
CA ILE A 53 7.07 5.40 3.44
C ILE A 53 7.26 6.72 2.67
N ALA A 54 6.33 7.09 1.79
CA ALA A 54 6.39 8.30 1.00
C ALA A 54 6.38 9.57 1.87
N ASN A 55 5.57 9.61 2.93
CA ASN A 55 5.64 10.69 3.93
C ASN A 55 6.93 10.61 4.74
N TYR A 56 7.40 9.42 5.09
CA TYR A 56 8.65 9.24 5.84
C TYR A 56 9.89 9.72 5.07
N ILE A 57 9.92 9.62 3.74
CA ILE A 57 10.99 10.16 2.88
C ILE A 57 11.17 11.67 3.07
N LYS A 58 10.10 12.41 3.36
CA LYS A 58 10.15 13.87 3.58
C LYS A 58 10.94 14.24 4.85
N THR A 59 10.90 13.38 5.87
CA THR A 59 11.61 13.59 7.15
C THR A 59 12.97 12.87 7.19
N TYR A 60 13.02 11.63 6.70
CA TYR A 60 14.18 10.74 6.75
C TYR A 60 14.46 10.15 5.37
N ARG A 61 15.02 10.98 4.49
CA ARG A 61 15.20 10.67 3.05
C ARG A 61 15.86 9.32 2.79
N THR A 62 17.03 9.05 3.38
CA THR A 62 17.80 7.82 3.11
C THR A 62 17.04 6.57 3.55
N LEU A 63 16.56 6.53 4.79
CA LEU A 63 15.81 5.38 5.32
C LEU A 63 14.48 5.17 4.57
N GLY A 64 13.80 6.26 4.20
CA GLY A 64 12.58 6.18 3.40
C GLY A 64 12.83 5.62 1.99
N ILE A 65 13.91 6.05 1.32
CA ILE A 65 14.27 5.51 -0.01
C ILE A 65 14.63 4.03 0.09
N ILE A 66 15.36 3.62 1.13
CA ILE A 66 15.68 2.20 1.38
C ILE A 66 14.38 1.41 1.57
N ALA A 67 13.47 1.88 2.43
CA ALA A 67 12.20 1.20 2.67
C ALA A 67 11.34 1.10 1.40
N LEU A 68 11.28 2.17 0.59
CA LEU A 68 10.55 2.15 -0.68
C LEU A 68 11.18 1.16 -1.66
N SER A 69 12.51 1.15 -1.75
CA SER A 69 13.24 0.24 -2.64
C SER A 69 12.98 -1.22 -2.26
N VAL A 70 12.99 -1.55 -0.96
CA VAL A 70 12.66 -2.89 -0.47
C VAL A 70 11.22 -3.27 -0.80
N LEU A 71 10.26 -2.37 -0.61
CA LEU A 71 8.84 -2.61 -0.94
C LEU A 71 8.66 -2.87 -2.44
N VAL A 72 9.27 -2.05 -3.30
CA VAL A 72 9.18 -2.20 -4.76
C VAL A 72 9.88 -3.47 -5.23
N ALA A 73 11.08 -3.76 -4.72
CA ALA A 73 11.81 -4.99 -5.05
C ALA A 73 11.01 -6.24 -4.66
N LYS A 74 10.37 -6.23 -3.48
CA LYS A 74 9.46 -7.30 -3.06
C LYS A 74 8.32 -7.49 -4.06
N LEU A 75 7.64 -6.41 -4.47
CA LEU A 75 6.52 -6.50 -5.42
C LEU A 75 6.97 -7.06 -6.77
N ILE A 76 8.13 -6.62 -7.29
CA ILE A 76 8.71 -7.15 -8.52
C ILE A 76 8.99 -8.65 -8.39
N TYR A 77 9.59 -9.06 -7.27
CA TYR A 77 9.83 -10.48 -7.01
C TYR A 77 8.52 -11.26 -6.98
N GLU A 78 7.52 -10.80 -6.24
CA GLU A 78 6.23 -11.49 -6.12
C GLU A 78 5.51 -11.65 -7.47
N GLN A 79 5.64 -10.65 -8.35
CA GLN A 79 5.05 -10.67 -9.69
C GLN A 79 5.82 -11.57 -10.67
N THR A 80 7.06 -11.95 -10.37
CA THR A 80 7.90 -12.76 -11.26
C THR A 80 8.11 -14.19 -10.76
N GLN A 81 8.14 -14.39 -9.45
CA GLN A 81 8.47 -15.66 -8.80
C GLN A 81 7.33 -16.19 -7.91
N GLY A 82 6.26 -15.42 -7.72
CA GLY A 82 5.17 -15.76 -6.80
C GLY A 82 5.45 -15.34 -5.36
N ALA A 83 4.53 -15.70 -4.46
CA ALA A 83 4.53 -15.21 -3.09
C ALA A 83 5.77 -15.63 -2.28
N ILE A 84 6.33 -14.69 -1.52
CA ILE A 84 7.31 -14.99 -0.47
C ILE A 84 6.51 -15.31 0.80
N GLY A 85 6.11 -16.57 0.97
CA GLY A 85 5.21 -17.01 2.04
C GLY A 85 5.72 -18.22 2.82
N ILE A 86 5.42 -18.23 4.12
CA ILE A 86 5.64 -19.37 5.05
C ILE A 86 4.30 -20.10 5.29
N PHE A 87 3.20 -19.59 4.72
CA PHE A 87 1.86 -20.08 4.99
C PHE A 87 1.42 -21.09 3.93
N ASP A 88 0.67 -22.11 4.36
CA ASP A 88 0.16 -23.19 3.51
C ASP A 88 -1.02 -22.78 2.60
N PHE A 89 -1.39 -21.50 2.57
CA PHE A 89 -2.48 -20.99 1.74
C PHE A 89 -1.95 -20.15 0.57
N GLU A 90 -2.68 -20.20 -0.54
CA GLU A 90 -2.38 -19.42 -1.74
C GLU A 90 -2.48 -17.92 -1.44
N VAL A 91 -1.38 -17.21 -1.69
CA VAL A 91 -1.33 -15.75 -1.54
C VAL A 91 -1.51 -15.12 -2.91
N ILE A 92 -2.59 -14.34 -3.04
CA ILE A 92 -2.89 -13.59 -4.26
C ILE A 92 -1.97 -12.37 -4.33
N VAL A 93 -0.79 -12.54 -4.91
CA VAL A 93 0.25 -11.50 -5.00
C VAL A 93 -0.21 -10.27 -5.78
N ASP A 94 -1.12 -10.44 -6.73
CA ASP A 94 -1.72 -9.34 -7.48
C ASP A 94 -2.51 -8.39 -6.57
N ALA A 95 -3.04 -8.89 -5.46
CA ALA A 95 -3.66 -8.04 -4.44
C ALA A 95 -2.66 -7.08 -3.79
N HIS A 96 -1.40 -7.49 -3.63
CA HIS A 96 -0.35 -6.60 -3.11
C HIS A 96 -0.01 -5.49 -4.10
N LEU A 97 0.06 -5.81 -5.39
CA LEU A 97 0.31 -4.82 -6.44
C LEU A 97 -0.85 -3.84 -6.57
N ILE A 98 -2.09 -4.33 -6.66
CA ILE A 98 -3.30 -3.50 -6.70
C ILE A 98 -3.36 -2.58 -5.47
N GLY A 99 -3.07 -3.13 -4.28
CA GLY A 99 -3.02 -2.34 -3.06
C GLY A 99 -1.93 -1.28 -3.06
N PHE A 100 -0.73 -1.58 -3.57
CA PHE A 100 0.32 -0.60 -3.77
C PHE A 100 -0.13 0.54 -4.70
N VAL A 101 -0.73 0.22 -5.85
CA VAL A 101 -1.28 1.24 -6.77
C VAL A 101 -2.36 2.09 -6.09
N ALA A 102 -3.25 1.48 -5.30
CA ALA A 102 -4.23 2.21 -4.50
C ALA A 102 -3.55 3.23 -3.56
N GLY A 103 -2.47 2.82 -2.88
CA GLY A 103 -1.67 3.71 -2.04
C GLY A 103 -1.05 4.88 -2.80
N VAL A 104 -0.54 4.64 -4.02
CA VAL A 104 -0.01 5.70 -4.88
C VAL A 104 -1.09 6.72 -5.22
N LEU A 105 -2.27 6.27 -5.67
CA LEU A 105 -3.40 7.15 -5.99
C LEU A 105 -3.84 7.98 -4.78
N VAL A 106 -3.97 7.35 -3.62
CA VAL A 106 -4.39 8.02 -2.38
C VAL A 106 -3.32 9.01 -1.90
N PHE A 107 -2.04 8.69 -2.05
CA PHE A 107 -0.95 9.62 -1.72
C PHE A 107 -1.03 10.89 -2.58
N PHE A 108 -1.18 10.75 -3.91
CA PHE A 108 -1.32 11.93 -4.77
C PHE A 108 -2.58 12.73 -4.47
N TYR A 109 -3.71 12.06 -4.20
CA TYR A 109 -4.92 12.73 -3.73
C TYR A 109 -4.67 13.57 -2.46
N LYS A 110 -3.98 12.99 -1.46
CA LYS A 110 -3.58 13.70 -0.24
C LYS A 110 -2.71 14.92 -0.55
N GLU A 111 -1.68 14.77 -1.38
CA GLU A 111 -0.75 15.86 -1.70
C GLU A 111 -1.41 16.99 -2.50
N ILE A 112 -2.45 16.68 -3.28
CA ILE A 112 -3.28 17.68 -3.94
C ILE A 112 -4.16 18.40 -2.91
N GLN A 113 -4.84 17.65 -2.03
CA GLN A 113 -5.71 18.23 -1.00
C GLN A 113 -4.95 19.19 -0.08
N SER A 114 -3.73 18.83 0.36
CA SER A 114 -2.96 19.68 1.27
C SER A 114 -2.56 21.03 0.67
N ARG A 115 -2.45 21.16 -0.66
CA ARG A 115 -2.15 22.43 -1.33
C ARG A 115 -3.30 23.42 -1.31
N PHE A 116 -4.53 22.96 -1.09
CA PHE A 116 -5.71 23.82 -0.99
C PHE A 116 -6.06 24.20 0.46
N GLU A 117 -5.39 23.58 1.44
CA GLU A 117 -5.55 23.85 2.86
C GLU A 117 -4.44 24.78 3.40
N GLU A 118 -3.41 25.09 2.60
CA GLU A 118 -2.36 26.11 2.82
C GLU A 118 -2.79 27.50 2.34
#